data_AF-E1YMV5-F1
#
_entry.id   AF-E1YMV5-F1
#
_cell.length_a   1.000
_cell.length_b   1.000
_cell.length_c   1.000
_cell.angle_alpha   90.00
_cell.angle_beta   90.00
_cell.angle_gamma   90.00
#
_symmetry.space_group_name_H-M   'P 1'
#
loop_
_entity.id
_entity.type
_entity.pdbx_description
1 polymer ?
#
loop_
_entity_poly.entity_id
_entity_poly.type
_entity_poly.pdbx_seq_one_letter_code
_entity_poly.pdbx_strand_id
1 'polypeptide(L)'
;MSAFLQITKDKKIQCLKCGHVFCGNDQNYKDHALKAEIKGSEIGKNYLQTGRFLVYHEFYCPSCTTLLCQDALPPGTSPVWDVQVLVLEDYL
;
A
#
# COMPACT_ATOMS: atom_id res chain seq x y z
N MET A 1 -1.70 8.97 4.84
CA MET A 1 -0.92 7.89 5.49
C MET A 1 -1.89 6.81 5.93
N SER A 2 -1.62 5.55 5.58
CA SER A 2 -2.34 4.41 6.17
C SER A 2 -2.18 4.44 7.69
N ALA A 3 -3.27 4.30 8.43
CA ALA A 3 -3.25 4.28 9.90
C ALA A 3 -2.47 3.07 10.49
N PHE A 4 -1.97 2.16 9.63
CA PHE A 4 -1.32 0.91 10.02
C PHE A 4 0.16 0.83 9.67
N LEU A 5 0.76 1.94 9.20
CA LEU A 5 2.19 2.03 8.90
C LEU A 5 2.86 3.05 9.81
N GLN A 6 4.09 2.74 10.23
CA GLN A 6 4.98 3.65 10.93
C GLN A 6 6.39 3.61 10.32
N ILE A 7 7.15 4.68 10.55
CA ILE A 7 8.58 4.73 10.24
C ILE A 7 9.36 4.55 11.54
N THR A 8 10.24 3.57 11.56
CA THR A 8 11.12 3.31 12.70
C THR A 8 12.31 4.29 12.72
N LYS A 9 13.03 4.37 13.84
CA LYS A 9 14.22 5.24 13.96
C LYS A 9 15.32 4.88 12.96
N ASP A 10 15.42 3.61 12.57
CA ASP A 10 16.34 3.09 11.55
C ASP A 10 15.78 3.21 10.12
N LYS A 11 14.80 4.10 9.91
CA LYS A 11 14.23 4.46 8.59
C LYS A 11 13.62 3.26 7.85
N LYS A 12 12.96 2.35 8.57
CA LYS A 12 12.20 1.25 7.98
C LYS A 12 10.71 1.52 8.01
N ILE A 13 10.00 1.05 6.99
CA ILE A 13 8.54 1.02 6.98
C ILE A 13 8.10 -0.25 7.71
N GLN A 14 7.30 -0.08 8.76
CA GLN A 14 6.87 -1.16 9.64
C GLN A 14 5.34 -1.13 9.84
N CYS A 15 4.75 -2.32 9.97
CA CYS A 15 3.36 -2.47 10.37
C CYS A 15 3.19 -2.02 11.83
N LEU A 16 2.36 -1.00 12.05
CA LEU A 16 2.06 -0.48 13.39
C LEU A 16 1.38 -1.54 14.28
N LYS A 17 0.61 -2.47 13.70
CA LYS A 17 -0.16 -3.46 14.45
C LYS A 17 0.68 -4.63 14.98
N CYS A 18 1.60 -5.16 14.17
CA CYS A 18 2.32 -6.41 14.48
C CYS A 18 3.84 -6.30 14.45
N GLY A 19 4.39 -5.15 14.03
CA GLY A 19 5.84 -4.95 13.97
C GLY A 19 6.54 -5.57 12.77
N HIS A 20 5.83 -6.17 11.80
CA HIS A 20 6.43 -6.65 10.56
C HIS A 20 7.14 -5.51 9.81
N VAL A 21 8.41 -5.71 9.45
CA VAL A 21 9.20 -4.75 8.69
C VAL A 21 9.11 -5.09 7.21
N PHE A 22 8.68 -4.11 6.40
CA PHE A 22 8.50 -4.30 4.96
C PHE A 22 9.78 -4.00 4.19
N CYS A 23 10.29 -2.77 4.32
CA CYS A 23 11.42 -2.26 3.53
C CYS A 23 12.05 -1.01 4.15
N GLY A 24 13.07 -0.46 3.51
CA GLY A 24 13.55 0.90 3.80
C GLY A 24 12.54 1.98 3.41
N ASN A 25 12.75 3.21 3.88
CA ASN A 25 11.93 4.38 3.53
C ASN A 25 12.16 4.88 2.08
N ASP A 26 13.15 4.31 1.39
CA ASP A 26 13.55 4.57 0.01
C ASP A 26 12.89 3.61 -1.00
N GLN A 27 11.93 2.82 -0.54
CA GLN A 27 11.23 1.82 -1.34
C GLN A 27 9.71 1.92 -1.14
N ASN A 28 8.96 1.40 -2.12
CA ASN A 28 7.52 1.28 -2.00
C ASN A 28 7.15 0.04 -1.19
N TYR A 29 6.58 0.23 0.00
CA TYR A 29 6.15 -0.87 0.87
C TYR A 29 5.13 -1.82 0.20
N LYS A 30 4.39 -1.34 -0.81
CA LYS A 30 3.40 -2.13 -1.54
C LYS A 30 4.04 -3.29 -2.32
N ASP A 31 5.30 -3.15 -2.74
CA ASP A 31 6.04 -4.22 -3.42
C ASP A 31 6.44 -5.37 -2.48
N HIS A 32 6.36 -5.13 -1.16
CA HIS A 32 6.68 -6.09 -0.10
C HIS A 32 5.44 -6.54 0.68
N ALA A 33 4.25 -6.10 0.26
CA ALA A 33 2.97 -6.48 0.84
C ALA A 33 2.34 -7.65 0.09
N LEU A 34 1.42 -8.37 0.74
CA LEU A 34 0.55 -9.30 0.02
C LEU A 34 -0.45 -8.50 -0.82
N LYS A 35 -0.62 -8.86 -2.09
CA LYS A 35 -1.49 -8.16 -3.03
C LYS A 35 -2.66 -9.05 -3.44
N ALA A 36 -3.88 -8.52 -3.35
CA ALA A 36 -5.06 -9.09 -3.97
C ALA A 36 -5.59 -8.16 -5.06
N GLU A 37 -6.11 -8.76 -6.14
CA GLU A 37 -6.76 -8.05 -7.24
C GLU A 37 -8.25 -8.38 -7.26
N ILE A 38 -9.09 -7.36 -7.12
CA ILE A 38 -10.54 -7.51 -7.08
C ILE A 38 -11.13 -6.73 -8.25
N LYS A 39 -11.93 -7.41 -9.07
CA LYS A 39 -12.68 -6.75 -10.15
C LYS A 39 -13.84 -5.97 -9.53
N GLY A 40 -14.15 -4.79 -10.08
CA GLY A 40 -15.31 -4.00 -9.61
C GLY A 40 -16.63 -4.79 -9.63
N SER A 41 -16.77 -5.75 -10.54
CA SER A 41 -17.91 -6.68 -10.61
C SER A 41 -18.08 -7.57 -9.37
N GLU A 42 -16.99 -7.85 -8.65
CA GLU A 42 -16.99 -8.69 -7.44
C GLU A 42 -17.35 -7.89 -6.18
N ILE A 43 -17.16 -6.56 -6.20
CA ILE A 43 -17.48 -5.66 -5.09
C ILE A 43 -18.94 -5.22 -5.15
N GLY A 44 -19.43 -4.83 -6.33
CA GLY A 44 -20.84 -4.46 -6.53
C GLY A 44 -21.06 -3.50 -7.68
N LYS A 45 -22.33 -3.35 -8.09
CA LYS A 45 -22.70 -2.56 -9.28
C LYS A 45 -22.24 -1.09 -9.24
N ASN A 46 -22.12 -0.50 -8.05
CA ASN A 46 -21.67 0.89 -7.88
C ASN A 46 -20.16 1.06 -8.11
N TYR A 47 -19.40 -0.03 -8.13
CA TYR A 47 -17.96 -0.07 -8.37
C TYR A 47 -17.63 -0.48 -9.82
N LEU A 48 -18.66 -0.68 -10.64
CA LEU A 48 -18.52 -0.79 -12.09
C LEU A 48 -18.36 0.62 -12.67
N GLN A 49 -17.14 1.05 -12.96
CA GLN A 49 -16.95 2.24 -13.78
C GLN A 49 -17.22 1.90 -15.25
N THR A 50 -18.23 2.54 -15.83
CA THR A 50 -18.53 2.41 -17.26
C THR A 50 -17.36 2.96 -18.08
N GLY A 51 -16.75 2.10 -18.90
CA GLY A 51 -15.70 2.51 -19.85
C GLY A 51 -14.29 2.69 -19.30
N ARG A 52 -14.02 2.44 -18.00
CA ARG A 52 -12.67 2.42 -17.44
C ARG A 52 -12.40 1.10 -16.76
N PHE A 53 -11.51 0.29 -17.36
CA PHE A 53 -11.01 -0.95 -16.79
C PHE A 53 -10.26 -0.62 -15.51
N LEU A 54 -10.91 -0.68 -14.35
CA LEU A 54 -10.31 -0.47 -13.04
C LEU A 54 -10.30 -1.80 -12.28
N VAL A 55 -9.15 -2.12 -11.70
CA VAL A 55 -8.96 -3.21 -10.75
C VAL A 55 -8.69 -2.59 -9.40
N TYR A 56 -9.31 -3.13 -8.36
CA TYR A 56 -9.03 -2.76 -6.98
C TYR A 56 -7.86 -3.61 -6.49
N HIS A 57 -6.79 -2.95 -6.09
CA HIS A 57 -5.60 -3.56 -5.52
C HIS A 57 -5.64 -3.40 -4.02
N GLU A 58 -5.74 -4.51 -3.30
CA GLU A 58 -5.67 -4.50 -1.84
C GLU A 58 -4.29 -4.98 -1.39
N PHE A 59 -3.66 -4.20 -0.53
CA PHE A 59 -2.33 -4.49 0.01
C PHE A 59 -2.43 -4.82 1.48
N TYR A 60 -1.91 -5.99 1.86
CA TYR A 60 -2.02 -6.53 3.21
C TYR A 60 -0.65 -6.77 3.84
N CYS A 61 -0.58 -6.63 5.16
CA CYS A 61 0.59 -7.05 5.91
C CYS A 61 0.78 -8.58 5.80
N PRO A 62 1.98 -9.08 5.40
CA PRO A 62 2.25 -10.51 5.28
C PRO A 62 2.11 -11.31 6.58
N SER A 63 2.34 -10.68 7.74
CA SER A 63 2.32 -11.38 9.02
C SER A 63 0.96 -11.39 9.72
N CYS A 64 0.15 -10.33 9.58
CA CYS A 64 -1.09 -10.19 10.35
C CYS A 64 -2.32 -9.85 9.50
N THR A 65 -2.17 -9.91 8.18
CA THR A 65 -3.22 -9.71 7.17
C THR A 65 -4.03 -8.43 7.36
N THR A 66 -3.42 -7.41 7.97
CA THR A 66 -4.06 -6.09 8.11
C THR A 66 -4.08 -5.41 6.75
N LEU A 67 -5.26 -4.95 6.32
CA LEU A 67 -5.41 -4.15 5.11
C LEU A 67 -4.71 -2.80 5.30
N LEU A 68 -3.65 -2.57 4.54
CA LEU A 68 -2.80 -1.40 4.63
C LEU A 68 -3.33 -0.28 3.74
N CYS A 69 -3.66 -0.62 2.50
CA CYS A 69 -4.06 0.33 1.48
C CYS A 69 -4.92 -0.37 0.41
N GLN A 70 -5.76 0.41 -0.26
CA GLN A 70 -6.52 -0.01 -1.43
C GLN A 70 -6.31 1.03 -2.52
N ASP A 71 -5.83 0.59 -3.68
CA ASP A 71 -5.74 1.43 -4.88
C ASP A 71 -6.81 1.00 -5.90
N ALA A 72 -7.26 1.93 -6.74
CA ALA A 72 -8.09 1.63 -7.91
C ALA A 72 -7.34 2.09 -9.16
N LEU A 73 -6.75 1.13 -9.88
CA LEU A 73 -5.84 1.41 -10.99
C LEU A 73 -6.21 0.59 -12.23
N PRO A 74 -5.81 1.02 -13.45
CA PRO A 74 -5.93 0.18 -14.62
C PRO A 74 -5.17 -1.16 -14.46
N PRO A 75 -5.66 -2.26 -15.05
CA PRO A 75 -4.96 -3.54 -15.06
C PRO A 75 -3.50 -3.41 -15.51
N GLY A 76 -2.59 -4.09 -14.82
CA GLY A 76 -1.16 -4.11 -15.16
C GLY A 76 -0.37 -2.87 -14.76
N THR A 77 -1.00 -1.86 -14.15
CA THR A 77 -0.30 -0.68 -13.63
C THR A 77 0.49 -1.06 -12.38
N SER A 78 1.72 -0.54 -12.26
CA SER A 78 2.54 -0.70 -11.04
C SER A 78 1.87 -0.03 -9.83
N PRO A 79 2.09 -0.53 -8.60
CA PRO A 79 1.57 0.10 -7.39
C PRO A 79 2.00 1.56 -7.27
N VAL A 80 1.09 2.43 -6.85
CA VAL A 80 1.40 3.85 -6.63
C VAL A 80 2.26 3.98 -5.37
N TRP A 81 3.38 4.67 -5.48
CA TRP A 81 4.25 4.97 -4.34
C TRP A 81 3.76 6.21 -3.58
N ASP A 82 2.76 5.99 -2.74
CA ASP A 82 1.98 7.01 -2.01
C ASP A 82 2.63 7.49 -0.70
N VAL A 83 3.50 6.67 -0.11
CA VAL A 83 4.25 7.02 1.10
C VAL A 83 5.73 7.16 0.76
N GLN A 84 6.18 8.41 0.63
CA GLN A 84 7.58 8.77 0.45
C GLN A 84 8.01 9.61 1.65
N VAL A 85 8.96 9.11 2.42
CA VAL A 85 9.42 9.79 3.64
C VAL A 85 10.80 10.34 3.37
N LEU A 86 10.84 11.64 3.09
CA LEU A 86 12.09 12.41 3.05
C LEU A 86 12.63 12.49 4.47
N VAL A 87 13.84 11.97 4.67
CA VAL A 87 14.59 12.27 5.89
C VAL A 87 15.27 13.60 5.64
N LEU A 88 14.84 14.64 6.34
CA LEU A 88 15.60 15.88 6.42
C LEU A 88 16.82 15.60 7.29
N GLU A 89 17.91 15.17 6.67
CA GLU A 89 19.25 15.35 7.23
C GLU A 89 19.58 16.84 7.05
N ASP A 90 20.02 17.51 8.12
CA ASP A 90 20.65 18.84 8.10
C ASP A 90 19.77 20.11 8.14
N TYR A 91 18.95 20.28 9.20
CA TYR A 91 18.59 21.63 9.71
C TYR A 91 19.00 21.82 11.18
N LEU A 92 20.25 21.46 11.50
CA LEU A 92 20.94 21.89 12.73
C LEU A 92 22.36 22.36 12.38
#